data_AF-A0A0J6IUZ5-F1
#
_entry.id   AF-A0A0J6IUZ5-F1
#
_cell.length_a   1.000
_cell.length_b   1.000
_cell.length_c   1.000
_cell.angle_alpha   90.00
_cell.angle_beta   90.00
_cell.angle_gamma   90.00
#
_symmetry.space_group_name_H-M   'P 1'
#
loop_
_entity.id
_entity.type
_entity.pdbx_description
1 polymer ?
#
loop_
_entity_poly.entity_id
_entity_poly.type
_entity_poly.pdbx_seq_one_letter_code
_entity_poly.pdbx_strand_id
1 'polypeptide(L)'
;MDNIKKKIAVMSLMFVSVAAISNAWANDVTTISFEVVNDTSSALIMNSSSWDRSLAAPGYFDVGPLSEHSFAANYSTNFTYPSKKPRYLRETLSYTNGEQECTYSVVLKVVQSFGVFSPTLSATREVYAASTGTKEAHCYAEVVEYDDSSPFDFSVEYRIS
;
A
#
# COMPACT_ATOMS: atom_id res chain seq x y z
N MET A 1 42.64 -9.71 -39.36
CA MET A 1 43.43 -9.63 -38.13
C MET A 1 43.17 -8.29 -37.47
N ASP A 2 42.23 -8.31 -36.52
CA ASP A 2 42.15 -7.57 -35.27
C ASP A 2 42.69 -6.13 -35.18
N ASN A 3 41.77 -5.17 -35.00
CA ASN A 3 41.48 -4.57 -33.69
C ASN A 3 40.72 -3.25 -33.89
N ILE A 4 39.39 -3.28 -33.86
CA ILE A 4 38.61 -2.08 -33.55
C ILE A 4 38.00 -2.29 -32.17
N LYS A 5 38.79 -1.98 -31.14
CA LYS A 5 38.29 -1.81 -29.77
C LYS A 5 37.41 -0.55 -29.74
N LYS A 6 36.11 -0.72 -29.98
CA LYS A 6 35.10 0.30 -29.63
C LYS A 6 35.04 0.40 -28.10
N LYS A 7 35.66 1.44 -27.55
CA LYS A 7 35.37 1.89 -26.18
C LYS A 7 34.01 2.61 -26.24
N ILE A 8 32.95 1.92 -25.84
CA ILE A 8 31.66 2.57 -25.56
C ILE A 8 31.83 3.25 -24.20
N ALA A 9 31.94 4.57 -24.22
CA ALA A 9 31.86 5.39 -23.02
C ALA A 9 30.41 5.31 -22.51
N VAL A 10 30.21 4.62 -21.38
CA VAL A 10 28.95 4.66 -20.64
C VAL A 10 28.85 6.04 -20.01
N MET A 11 28.12 6.93 -20.66
CA MET A 11 27.79 8.26 -20.15
C MET A 11 26.80 8.07 -19.00
N SER A 12 27.30 8.09 -17.76
CA SER A 12 26.46 8.07 -16.57
C SER A 12 25.70 9.39 -16.50
N LEU A 13 24.39 9.36 -16.77
CA LEU A 13 23.49 10.46 -16.44
C LEU A 13 23.38 10.54 -14.90
N MET A 14 24.14 11.45 -14.30
CA MET A 14 23.83 11.92 -12.95
C MET A 14 22.53 12.72 -13.02
N PHE A 15 21.43 12.14 -12.52
CA PHE A 15 20.24 12.91 -12.18
C PHE A 15 20.56 13.72 -10.94
N VAL A 16 20.86 15.01 -11.13
CA VAL A 16 20.81 15.99 -10.03
C VAL A 16 19.35 16.31 -9.82
N SER A 17 18.70 15.62 -8.87
CA SER A 17 17.41 16.05 -8.36
C SER A 17 17.61 17.34 -7.57
N VAL A 18 17.16 18.46 -8.15
CA VAL A 18 17.03 19.72 -7.42
C VAL A 18 15.93 19.50 -6.38
N ALA A 19 16.32 19.38 -5.11
CA ALA A 19 15.37 19.37 -4.01
C ALA A 19 14.69 20.75 -3.93
N ALA A 20 13.43 20.82 -4.36
CA ALA A 20 12.58 21.97 -4.10
C ALA A 20 12.29 21.99 -2.59
N ILE A 21 12.86 22.95 -1.87
CA ILE A 21 12.47 23.24 -0.48
C ILE A 21 11.13 24.00 -0.57
N SER A 22 10.02 23.27 -0.59
CA SER A 22 8.70 23.86 -0.40
C SER A 22 8.39 23.92 1.10
N ASN A 23 8.29 25.14 1.64
CA ASN A 23 7.58 25.39 2.90
C ASN A 23 6.08 25.16 2.65
N ALA A 24 5.63 23.91 2.71
CA ALA A 24 4.23 23.55 2.78
C ALA A 24 3.94 23.09 4.21
N TRP A 25 2.86 23.59 4.80
CA TRP A 25 2.19 22.84 5.86
C TRP A 25 1.76 21.53 5.19
N ALA A 26 2.60 20.50 5.28
CA ALA A 26 2.34 19.23 4.64
C ALA A 26 1.04 18.71 5.25
N ASN A 27 0.03 18.48 4.41
CA ASN A 27 -0.98 17.51 4.80
C ASN A 27 -0.19 16.21 4.93
N ASP A 28 -0.11 15.66 6.14
CA ASP A 28 0.56 14.38 6.36
C ASP A 28 -0.09 13.35 5.44
N VAL A 29 0.69 12.84 4.48
CA VAL A 29 0.24 11.84 3.52
C VAL A 29 0.56 10.48 4.12
N THR A 30 -0.46 9.72 4.51
CA THR A 30 -0.27 8.31 4.88
C THR A 30 -0.21 7.50 3.60
N THR A 31 0.88 6.79 3.38
CA THR A 31 1.02 5.84 2.27
C THR A 31 0.73 4.42 2.77
N ILE A 32 -0.17 3.73 2.08
CA ILE A 32 -0.39 2.29 2.25
C ILE A 32 0.16 1.58 1.02
N SER A 33 1.17 0.74 1.22
CA SER A 33 1.72 -0.13 0.19
C SER A 33 1.04 -1.49 0.25
N PHE A 34 0.54 -1.95 -0.87
CA PHE A 34 -0.11 -3.25 -1.02
C PHE A 34 0.77 -4.12 -1.90
N GLU A 35 1.02 -5.33 -1.43
CA GLU A 35 1.60 -6.41 -2.22
C GLU A 35 0.56 -7.52 -2.34
N VAL A 36 0.19 -7.87 -3.57
CA VAL A 36 -0.78 -8.93 -3.83
C VAL A 36 -0.04 -10.11 -4.47
N VAL A 37 0.03 -11.21 -3.75
CA VAL A 37 0.69 -12.45 -4.14
C VAL A 37 -0.35 -13.45 -4.64
N ASN A 38 -0.17 -13.90 -5.87
CA ASN A 38 -1.00 -14.92 -6.49
C ASN A 38 -0.25 -16.24 -6.60
N ASP A 39 -0.50 -17.15 -5.66
CA ASP A 39 0.07 -18.51 -5.68
C ASP A 39 -0.78 -19.49 -6.52
N THR A 40 -1.83 -19.00 -7.19
CA THR A 40 -2.70 -19.81 -8.03
C THR A 40 -2.21 -19.87 -9.49
N SER A 41 -2.67 -20.88 -10.24
CA SER A 41 -2.31 -21.06 -11.66
C SER A 41 -3.11 -20.21 -12.64
N SER A 42 -4.03 -19.37 -12.17
CA SER A 42 -4.82 -18.45 -13.02
C SER A 42 -4.61 -17.02 -12.56
N ALA A 43 -4.89 -16.04 -13.42
CA ALA A 43 -4.80 -14.63 -13.02
C ALA A 43 -5.87 -14.29 -11.96
N LEU A 44 -5.51 -13.39 -11.04
CA LEU A 44 -6.46 -12.74 -10.14
C LEU A 44 -6.98 -11.48 -10.80
N ILE A 45 -8.30 -11.33 -10.80
CA ILE A 45 -8.96 -10.13 -11.29
C ILE A 45 -9.44 -9.33 -10.08
N MET A 46 -9.11 -8.05 -10.01
CA MET A 46 -9.62 -7.20 -8.93
C MET A 46 -11.11 -6.95 -9.16
N ASN A 47 -11.96 -7.56 -8.34
CA ASN A 47 -13.41 -7.49 -8.47
C ASN A 47 -13.96 -6.19 -7.86
N SER A 48 -13.49 -5.81 -6.67
CA SER A 48 -13.92 -4.59 -6.01
C SER A 48 -12.82 -3.94 -5.17
N SER A 49 -12.98 -2.65 -4.91
CA SER A 49 -12.11 -1.87 -4.05
C SER A 49 -12.89 -0.71 -3.43
N SER A 50 -12.77 -0.48 -2.12
CA SER A 50 -13.40 0.67 -1.45
C SER A 50 -12.65 1.98 -1.63
N TRP A 51 -11.36 1.92 -1.99
CA TRP A 51 -10.51 3.10 -2.08
C TRP A 51 -10.79 3.96 -3.32
N ASP A 52 -10.39 5.23 -3.25
CA ASP A 52 -10.31 6.10 -4.41
C ASP A 52 -9.06 5.76 -5.24
N ARG A 53 -9.28 5.21 -6.44
CA ARG A 53 -8.18 4.81 -7.34
C ARG A 53 -7.30 5.97 -7.81
N SER A 54 -7.77 7.21 -7.69
CA SER A 54 -6.94 8.39 -7.99
C SER A 54 -5.80 8.59 -6.98
N LEU A 55 -5.85 7.90 -5.84
CA LEU A 55 -4.80 7.91 -4.82
C LEU A 55 -3.60 7.02 -5.18
N ALA A 56 -3.76 6.15 -6.18
CA ALA A 56 -2.72 5.27 -6.69
C ALA A 56 -2.20 5.76 -8.06
N ALA A 57 -1.00 5.32 -8.44
CA ALA A 57 -0.50 5.55 -9.79
C ALA A 57 -1.43 4.87 -10.81
N PRO A 58 -1.71 5.48 -11.98
CA PRO A 58 -2.49 4.84 -13.03
C PRO A 58 -1.88 3.48 -13.42
N GLY A 59 -2.68 2.43 -13.40
CA GLY A 59 -2.19 1.07 -13.65
C GLY A 59 -3.29 0.02 -13.71
N TYR A 60 -2.87 -1.21 -13.99
CA TYR A 60 -3.69 -2.41 -13.86
C TYR A 60 -3.44 -3.03 -12.48
N PHE A 61 -4.51 -3.47 -11.82
CA PHE A 61 -4.44 -4.04 -10.47
C PHE A 61 -4.62 -5.56 -10.46
N ASP A 62 -4.82 -6.16 -11.63
CA ASP A 62 -4.91 -7.61 -11.83
C ASP A 62 -3.52 -8.24 -11.65
N VAL A 63 -3.49 -9.46 -11.14
CA VAL A 63 -2.25 -10.16 -10.82
C VAL A 63 -2.14 -11.40 -11.69
N GLY A 64 -1.00 -11.57 -12.35
CA GLY A 64 -0.74 -12.74 -13.19
C GLY A 64 -0.69 -14.05 -12.38
N PRO A 65 -0.79 -15.22 -13.03
CA PRO A 65 -0.62 -16.51 -12.36
C PRO A 65 0.79 -16.65 -11.79
N LEU A 66 0.93 -17.21 -10.59
CA LEU A 66 2.23 -17.45 -9.93
C LEU A 66 3.12 -16.21 -9.90
N SER A 67 2.53 -15.05 -9.59
CA SER A 67 3.20 -13.76 -9.63
C SER A 67 2.72 -12.85 -8.50
N GLU A 68 3.47 -11.79 -8.27
CA GLU A 68 3.13 -10.73 -7.34
C GLU A 68 2.93 -9.39 -8.07
N HIS A 69 2.13 -8.51 -7.48
CA HIS A 69 1.95 -7.16 -7.96
C HIS A 69 1.85 -6.20 -6.78
N SER A 70 2.63 -5.12 -6.84
CA SER A 70 2.66 -4.11 -5.79
C SER A 70 2.12 -2.78 -6.29
N PHE A 71 1.35 -2.10 -5.44
CA PHE A 71 0.87 -0.74 -5.67
C PHE A 71 0.74 0.01 -4.35
N ALA A 72 0.68 1.34 -4.40
CA ALA A 72 0.52 2.16 -3.21
C ALA A 72 -0.62 3.17 -3.39
N ALA A 73 -1.34 3.47 -2.31
CA ALA A 73 -2.23 4.63 -2.25
C ALA A 73 -1.74 5.65 -1.22
N ASN A 74 -1.86 6.91 -1.63
CA ASN A 74 -1.44 8.07 -0.86
C ASN A 74 -2.66 8.79 -0.33
N TYR A 75 -2.92 8.67 0.97
CA TYR A 75 -4.06 9.28 1.62
C TYR A 75 -3.66 10.60 2.23
N SER A 76 -4.27 11.69 1.77
CA SER A 76 -4.18 12.97 2.47
C SER A 76 -4.91 12.84 3.80
N THR A 77 -4.15 12.57 4.85
CA THR A 77 -4.67 12.38 6.20
C THR A 77 -4.34 13.59 7.02
N ASN A 78 -5.31 14.49 7.16
CA ASN A 78 -5.19 15.52 8.16
C ASN A 78 -5.62 14.95 9.52
N PHE A 79 -4.68 14.31 10.24
CA PHE A 79 -4.87 13.96 11.65
C PHE A 79 -4.78 15.22 12.53
N THR A 80 -5.53 16.27 12.16
CA THR A 80 -5.42 17.63 12.68
C THR A 80 -5.56 17.66 14.19
N TYR A 81 -4.68 18.44 14.81
CA TYR A 81 -4.73 18.76 16.22
C TYR A 81 -5.81 19.82 16.51
N PRO A 82 -6.61 19.70 17.59
CA PRO A 82 -6.87 18.53 18.44
C PRO A 82 -8.10 17.72 17.96
N SER A 83 -8.01 16.38 17.94
CA SER A 83 -9.14 15.48 17.66
C SER A 83 -9.43 14.60 18.87
N LYS A 84 -10.58 14.81 19.53
CA LYS A 84 -11.04 13.98 20.66
C LYS A 84 -11.49 12.57 20.28
N LYS A 85 -11.63 12.28 18.97
CA LYS A 85 -12.10 10.99 18.48
C LYS A 85 -10.98 10.26 17.72
N PRO A 86 -10.88 8.92 17.87
CA PRO A 86 -10.04 8.11 17.00
C PRO A 86 -10.39 8.38 15.53
N ARG A 87 -9.36 8.49 14.70
CA ARG A 87 -9.48 8.56 13.24
C ARG A 87 -9.21 7.18 12.66
N TYR A 88 -9.93 6.86 11.58
CA TYR A 88 -9.80 5.58 10.91
C TYR A 88 -9.56 5.82 9.42
N LEU A 89 -8.64 5.05 8.85
CA LEU A 89 -8.53 4.79 7.44
C LEU A 89 -8.85 3.30 7.27
N ARG A 90 -9.80 2.98 6.41
CA ARG A 90 -10.26 1.60 6.18
C ARG A 90 -10.27 1.35 4.70
N GLU A 91 -9.68 0.24 4.29
CA GLU A 91 -9.79 -0.23 2.92
C GLU A 91 -10.22 -1.68 2.84
N THR A 92 -10.88 -1.99 1.74
CA THR A 92 -11.36 -3.32 1.40
C THR A 92 -11.12 -3.54 -0.08
N LEU A 93 -10.50 -4.66 -0.41
CA LEU A 93 -10.21 -5.08 -1.78
C LEU A 93 -10.67 -6.52 -1.95
N SER A 94 -11.20 -6.86 -3.12
CA SER A 94 -11.51 -8.26 -3.44
C SER A 94 -10.87 -8.68 -4.76
N TYR A 95 -10.34 -9.90 -4.75
CA TYR A 95 -9.71 -10.54 -5.90
C TYR A 95 -10.41 -11.85 -6.19
N THR A 96 -10.70 -12.10 -7.47
CA THR A 96 -11.35 -13.32 -7.94
C THR A 96 -10.42 -14.15 -8.81
N ASN A 97 -10.54 -15.48 -8.67
CA ASN A 97 -10.01 -16.48 -9.59
C ASN A 97 -11.15 -17.45 -9.93
N GLY A 98 -11.90 -17.15 -10.99
CA GLY A 98 -13.08 -17.92 -11.36
C GLY A 98 -14.17 -17.86 -10.29
N GLU A 99 -14.43 -18.99 -9.63
CA GLU A 99 -15.43 -19.14 -8.55
C GLU A 99 -14.86 -18.89 -7.15
N GLN A 100 -13.54 -18.77 -7.03
CA GLN A 100 -12.85 -18.40 -5.80
C GLN A 100 -12.78 -16.87 -5.69
N GLU A 101 -13.01 -16.34 -4.49
CA GLU A 101 -12.83 -14.92 -4.19
C GLU A 101 -12.26 -14.76 -2.79
N CYS A 102 -11.24 -13.91 -2.67
CA CYS A 102 -10.74 -13.44 -1.39
C CYS A 102 -11.06 -11.95 -1.24
N THR A 103 -11.70 -11.61 -0.12
CA THR A 103 -11.90 -10.23 0.31
C THR A 103 -10.91 -9.92 1.44
N TYR A 104 -10.13 -8.87 1.26
CA TYR A 104 -9.15 -8.36 2.19
C TYR A 104 -9.61 -7.03 2.75
N SER A 105 -9.32 -6.77 4.03
CA SER A 105 -9.52 -5.46 4.60
C SER A 105 -8.35 -5.05 5.48
N VAL A 106 -8.08 -3.76 5.48
CA VAL A 106 -7.03 -3.13 6.29
C VAL A 106 -7.62 -1.92 7.01
N VAL A 107 -7.22 -1.73 8.26
CA VAL A 107 -7.68 -0.65 9.12
C VAL A 107 -6.48 -0.02 9.80
N LEU A 108 -6.27 1.27 9.56
CA LEU A 108 -5.41 2.11 10.37
C LEU A 108 -6.30 2.91 11.33
N LYS A 109 -6.07 2.76 12.62
CA LYS A 109 -6.71 3.53 13.69
C LYS A 109 -5.67 4.43 14.35
N VAL A 110 -5.88 5.74 14.29
CA VAL A 110 -5.03 6.73 14.97
C VAL A 110 -5.77 7.31 16.15
N VAL A 111 -5.17 7.21 17.34
CA VAL A 111 -5.70 7.76 18.59
C VAL A 111 -4.77 8.86 19.08
N GLN A 112 -5.37 9.93 19.58
CA GLN A 112 -4.66 11.00 20.26
C GLN A 112 -4.83 10.84 21.77
N SER A 113 -3.72 10.86 22.50
CA SER A 113 -3.70 10.98 23.95
C SER A 113 -3.06 12.30 24.37
N PHE A 114 -3.48 12.83 25.51
CA PHE A 114 -2.92 14.05 26.09
C PHE A 114 -2.13 13.68 27.33
N GLY A 115 -0.81 13.83 27.26
CA GLY A 115 0.06 13.84 28.43
C GLY A 115 0.06 15.22 29.11
N VAL A 116 0.93 15.39 30.10
CA VAL A 116 1.05 16.65 30.88
C VAL A 116 1.70 17.78 30.05
N PHE A 117 2.51 17.46 29.04
CA PHE A 117 3.34 18.44 28.31
C PHE A 117 3.01 18.56 26.82
N SER A 118 2.62 17.47 26.14
CA SER A 118 2.29 17.48 24.72
C SER A 118 1.31 16.37 24.35
N PRO A 119 0.51 16.56 23.29
CA PRO A 119 -0.25 15.45 22.70
C PRO A 119 0.69 14.38 22.16
N THR A 120 0.28 13.12 22.29
CA THR A 120 0.93 11.96 21.67
C THR A 120 -0.06 11.28 20.74
N LEU A 121 0.40 10.90 19.55
CA LEU A 121 -0.38 10.09 18.62
C LEU A 121 0.08 8.64 18.72
N SER A 122 -0.86 7.71 18.61
CA SER A 122 -0.60 6.27 18.55
C SER A 122 -1.43 5.65 17.43
N ALA A 123 -0.80 4.86 16.59
CA ALA A 123 -1.44 4.11 15.51
C ALA A 123 -1.64 2.65 15.89
N THR A 124 -2.70 2.03 15.37
CA THR A 124 -2.95 0.59 15.40
C THR A 124 -3.37 0.15 14.02
N ARG A 125 -2.83 -0.97 13.56
CA ARG A 125 -3.08 -1.54 12.23
C ARG A 125 -3.70 -2.91 12.40
N GLU A 126 -4.78 -3.16 11.68
CA GLU A 126 -5.45 -4.45 11.65
C GLU A 126 -5.66 -4.85 10.20
N VAL A 127 -5.45 -6.13 9.91
CA VAL A 127 -5.69 -6.72 8.60
C VAL A 127 -6.55 -7.95 8.74
N TYR A 128 -7.38 -8.19 7.74
CA TYR A 128 -8.30 -9.33 7.71
C TYR A 128 -8.37 -9.87 6.28
N ALA A 129 -8.46 -11.20 6.16
CA ALA A 129 -8.70 -11.90 4.91
C ALA A 129 -9.86 -12.89 5.09
N ALA A 130 -10.72 -13.00 4.08
CA ALA A 130 -11.83 -13.94 4.09
C ALA A 130 -12.08 -14.51 2.68
N SER A 131 -12.36 -15.81 2.61
CA SER A 131 -12.89 -16.44 1.41
C SER A 131 -14.37 -16.10 1.25
N THR A 132 -14.72 -15.33 0.21
CA THR A 132 -16.07 -14.83 -0.06
C THR A 132 -16.69 -15.41 -1.33
N GLY A 133 -15.93 -16.21 -2.09
CA GLY A 133 -16.37 -16.86 -3.32
C GLY A 133 -17.34 -18.02 -3.08
N THR A 134 -17.89 -18.56 -4.17
CA THR A 134 -18.72 -19.77 -4.13
C THR A 134 -17.89 -21.04 -3.93
N LYS A 135 -16.61 -20.99 -4.31
CA LYS A 135 -15.59 -21.98 -3.92
C LYS A 135 -14.67 -21.42 -2.85
N GLU A 136 -14.28 -22.29 -1.93
CA GLU A 136 -13.31 -21.97 -0.89
C GLU A 136 -11.94 -21.65 -1.50
N ALA A 137 -11.29 -20.63 -0.96
CA ALA A 137 -9.94 -20.21 -1.29
C ALA A 137 -9.14 -20.00 0.00
N HIS A 138 -7.82 -20.23 -0.05
CA HIS A 138 -6.96 -19.92 1.08
C HIS A 138 -6.50 -18.47 0.96
N CYS A 139 -7.10 -17.59 1.77
CA CYS A 139 -6.81 -16.16 1.80
C CYS A 139 -5.96 -15.81 3.02
N TYR A 140 -4.90 -15.02 2.83
CA TYR A 140 -4.01 -14.56 3.89
C TYR A 140 -3.77 -13.05 3.78
N ALA A 141 -3.65 -12.40 4.93
CA ALA A 141 -3.29 -10.98 5.01
C ALA A 141 -2.39 -10.71 6.22
N GLU A 142 -1.35 -9.91 6.02
CA GLU A 142 -0.40 -9.51 7.06
C GLU A 142 0.05 -8.06 6.87
N VAL A 143 0.35 -7.37 7.99
CA VAL A 143 1.11 -6.12 7.98
C VAL A 143 2.59 -6.47 8.02
N VAL A 144 3.31 -6.22 6.93
CA VAL A 144 4.72 -6.67 6.78
C VAL A 144 5.72 -5.61 7.22
N GLU A 145 5.39 -4.32 7.07
CA GLU A 145 6.23 -3.20 7.49
C GLU A 145 5.37 -2.05 8.00
N TYR A 146 5.86 -1.28 8.98
CA TYR A 146 5.16 -0.10 9.50
C TYR A 146 6.10 0.90 10.16
N ASP A 147 5.71 2.19 10.12
CA ASP A 147 6.32 3.27 10.88
C ASP A 147 5.30 3.83 11.91
N ASP A 148 5.67 3.86 13.19
CA ASP A 148 4.81 4.41 14.25
C ASP A 148 4.92 5.93 14.41
N SER A 149 5.73 6.59 13.58
CA SER A 149 5.78 8.05 13.47
C SER A 149 4.79 8.56 12.41
N SER A 150 4.21 9.74 12.63
CA SER A 150 3.37 10.41 11.62
C SER A 150 4.20 10.60 10.34
N PRO A 151 3.68 10.22 9.15
CA PRO A 151 2.27 10.02 8.81
C PRO A 151 1.70 8.59 9.00
N PHE A 152 2.43 7.67 9.62
CA PHE A 152 2.01 6.30 9.93
C PHE A 152 2.00 5.32 8.75
N ASP A 153 2.91 5.50 7.80
CA ASP A 153 3.07 4.64 6.61
C ASP A 153 3.22 3.16 6.98
N PHE A 154 2.68 2.30 6.13
CA PHE A 154 2.78 0.86 6.32
C PHE A 154 2.50 0.05 5.05
N SER A 155 2.95 -1.20 5.09
CA SER A 155 2.85 -2.16 3.98
C SER A 155 2.02 -3.36 4.42
N VAL A 156 1.20 -3.88 3.51
CA VAL A 156 0.41 -5.10 3.71
C VAL A 156 0.64 -6.08 2.58
N GLU A 157 0.77 -7.35 2.91
CA GLU A 157 0.76 -8.46 1.96
C GLU A 157 -0.63 -9.11 1.98
N TYR A 158 -1.21 -9.32 0.80
CA TYR A 158 -2.39 -10.13 0.57
C TYR A 158 -2.04 -11.31 -0.32
N ARG A 159 -2.42 -12.52 0.10
CA ARG A 159 -2.07 -13.74 -0.62
C ARG A 159 -3.27 -14.65 -0.79
N ILE A 160 -3.42 -15.20 -1.99
CA ILE A 160 -4.40 -16.23 -2.32
C ILE A 160 -3.68 -17.47 -2.88
N SER A 161 -4.11 -18.65 -2.42
CA SER A 161 -3.63 -19.96 -2.86
C SER A 161 -4.77 -20.98 -3.02
#